data_AF-A0A0N7I7M6-F1
#
_entry.id   AF-A0A0N7I7M6-F1
#
_cell.length_a   1.000
_cell.length_b   1.000
_cell.length_c   1.000
_cell.angle_alpha   90.00
_cell.angle_beta   90.00
_cell.angle_gamma   90.00
#
_symmetry.space_group_name_H-M   'P 1'
#
loop_
_entity.id
_entity.type
_entity.pdbx_description
1 polymer ?
#
loop_
_entity_poly.entity_id
_entity_poly.type
_entity_poly.pdbx_seq_one_letter_code
_entity_poly.pdbx_strand_id
1 'polypeptide(L)' 'MTDFLTALALVLVIEGVLYALFPSAMRRLIVEALTMPENRLRAVGLVTAVAGVGLVWLLRGA' A
#
# COMPACT_ATOMS: atom_id res chain seq x y z
N MET A 1 -17.76 10.32 -5.83
CA MET A 1 -16.57 11.05 -6.34
C MET A 1 -15.65 11.47 -5.21
N THR A 2 -16.19 11.96 -4.08
CA THR A 2 -15.42 12.27 -2.86
C THR A 2 -14.68 11.07 -2.30
N ASP A 3 -15.28 9.88 -2.27
CA ASP A 3 -14.68 8.69 -1.65
C ASP A 3 -13.33 8.30 -2.27
N PHE A 4 -13.20 8.44 -3.59
CA PHE A 4 -11.93 8.17 -4.29
C PHE A 4 -10.85 9.19 -3.91
N LEU A 5 -11.21 10.47 -3.88
CA LEU A 5 -10.30 11.53 -3.44
C LEU A 5 -9.92 11.37 -1.96
N THR A 6 -10.85 10.96 -1.11
CA THR A 6 -10.58 10.66 0.30
C THR A 6 -9.64 9.47 0.43
N ALA A 7 -9.85 8.40 -0.33
CA ALA A 7 -8.94 7.25 -0.33
C ALA A 7 -7.52 7.66 -0.77
N LEU A 8 -7.40 8.48 -1.81
CA LEU A 8 -6.12 9.00 -2.27
C LEU A 8 -5.44 9.87 -1.20
N ALA A 9 -6.18 10.76 -0.55
CA ALA A 9 -5.67 11.58 0.53
C ALA A 9 -5.18 10.72 1.72
N LEU A 10 -5.92 9.67 2.07
CA LEU A 10 -5.52 8.73 3.13
C LEU A 10 -4.24 7.97 2.78
N VAL A 11 -4.06 7.54 1.52
CA VAL A 11 -2.81 6.90 1.07
C VAL A 11 -1.62 7.85 1.29
N LEU A 12 -1.76 9.12 0.91
CA LEU A 12 -0.70 10.12 1.11
C LEU A 12 -0.40 10.38 2.59
N VAL A 13 -1.44 10.46 3.43
CA VAL A 13 -1.27 10.63 4.88
C VAL A 13 -0.55 9.43 5.48
N ILE A 14 -0.95 8.21 5.13
CA ILE A 14 -0.34 6.99 5.66
C ILE A 14 1.11 6.87 5.21
N GLU A 15 1.42 7.07 3.92
CA GLU A 15 2.80 7.09 3.45
C GLU A 15 3.63 8.15 4.17
N GLY A 16 3.15 9.39 4.24
CA GLY A 16 3.86 10.48 4.89
C GLY A 16 4.17 10.21 6.36
N VAL A 17 3.21 9.66 7.11
CA VAL A 17 3.41 9.26 8.51
C VAL A 17 4.43 8.13 8.62
N LEU A 18 4.38 7.12 7.75
CA LEU A 18 5.34 6.02 7.76
C LEU A 18 6.77 6.52 7.49
N TYR A 19 6.97 7.43 6.52
CA TYR A 19 8.27 8.03 6.28
C TYR A 19 8.74 8.93 7.43
N ALA A 20 7.83 9.66 8.08
CA ALA A 20 8.17 10.56 9.19
C ALA A 20 8.53 9.82 10.48
N LEU A 21 7.73 8.81 10.87
CA LEU A 21 7.96 8.04 12.10
C LEU A 21 8.99 6.92 11.93
N PHE A 22 9.01 6.27 10.77
CA PHE A 22 9.82 5.06 10.53
C PHE A 22 10.68 5.14 9.26
N PRO A 23 11.53 6.19 9.10
CA PRO A 23 12.31 6.39 7.88
C PRO A 23 13.30 5.25 7.58
N SER A 24 13.86 4.64 8.63
CA SER A 24 14.80 3.51 8.49
C SER A 24 14.12 2.24 7.98
N ALA A 25 12.90 1.96 8.43
CA ALA A 25 12.11 0.82 7.96
C ALA A 25 11.72 1.01 6.49
N MET A 26 11.22 2.18 6.11
CA MET A 26 10.85 2.47 4.72
C MET A 26 12.04 2.36 3.76
N ARG A 27 13.20 2.89 4.16
CA ARG A 27 14.43 2.74 3.38
C ARG A 27 14.81 1.27 3.17
N ARG A 28 14.68 0.43 4.20
CA ARG A 28 14.94 -1.02 4.10
C ARG A 28 13.99 -1.71 3.13
N LEU A 29 12.69 -1.40 3.22
CA LEU A 29 11.68 -1.97 2.32
C LEU A 29 11.97 -1.62 0.85
N ILE A 30 12.36 -0.39 0.56
CA ILE A 30 12.70 0.04 -0.80
C ILE A 30 13.92 -0.74 -1.32
N VAL A 31 14.99 -0.86 -0.51
CA VAL A 31 16.18 -1.61 -0.90
C VAL A 31 15.84 -3.08 -1.14
N GLU A 32 15.02 -3.68 -0.28
CA GLU A 32 14.56 -5.05 -0.47
C GLU A 32 13.79 -5.20 -1.78
N ALA A 33 12.82 -4.31 -2.05
CA ALA A 33 12.03 -4.31 -3.28
C ALA A 33 12.89 -4.22 -4.55
N LEU A 34 13.98 -3.43 -4.53
CA LEU A 34 14.92 -3.32 -5.65
C LEU A 34 15.71 -4.61 -5.90
N THR A 35 15.87 -5.45 -4.89
CA THR A 35 16.57 -6.75 -5.01
C THR A 35 15.64 -7.92 -5.29
N MET A 36 14.31 -7.70 -5.25
CA MET A 36 13.35 -8.74 -5.57
C MET A 36 13.24 -8.93 -7.09
N PRO A 37 13.14 -10.18 -7.57
CA PRO A 37 12.84 -10.44 -8.97
C PRO A 37 11.45 -9.89 -9.33
N GLU A 38 11.30 -9.32 -10.53
CA GLU A 38 10.06 -8.64 -10.96
C GLU A 38 8.80 -9.51 -10.77
N ASN A 39 8.88 -10.81 -11.06
CA ASN A 39 7.75 -11.71 -10.90
C ASN A 39 7.24 -11.77 -9.46
N ARG A 40 8.15 -11.75 -8.47
CA ARG A 40 7.79 -11.74 -7.05
C ARG A 40 7.19 -10.39 -6.66
N LEU A 41 7.79 -9.29 -7.12
CA LEU A 41 7.26 -7.95 -6.85
C LEU A 41 5.84 -7.78 -7.39
N ARG A 42 5.58 -8.26 -8.61
CA ARG A 42 4.24 -8.30 -9.22
C ARG A 42 3.27 -9.17 -8.44
N ALA A 43 3.70 -10.37 -8.01
CA ALA A 43 2.85 -11.27 -7.24
C ALA A 43 2.45 -10.65 -5.89
N VAL A 44 3.41 -10.06 -5.15
CA VAL A 44 3.14 -9.37 -3.89
C VAL A 44 2.17 -8.22 -4.10
N GLY A 45 2.42 -7.37 -5.11
CA GLY A 45 1.55 -6.24 -5.44
C GLY A 45 0.13 -6.67 -5.83
N LEU A 46 -0.01 -7.78 -6.57
CA LEU A 46 -1.31 -8.31 -6.93
C LEU A 46 -2.06 -8.85 -5.71
N VAL A 47 -1.38 -9.59 -4.83
CA VAL A 47 -1.97 -10.12 -3.59
C VAL A 47 -2.45 -8.99 -2.68
N THR A 48 -1.64 -7.94 -2.47
CA THR A 48 -2.06 -6.78 -1.67
C THR A 48 -3.21 -6.00 -2.33
N ALA A 49 -3.22 -5.85 -3.65
CA ALA A 49 -4.32 -5.20 -4.35
C ALA A 49 -5.64 -5.97 -4.20
N VAL A 50 -5.62 -7.30 -4.41
CA VAL A 50 -6.81 -8.16 -4.25
C VAL A 50 -7.31 -8.14 -2.80
N ALA A 51 -6.41 -8.23 -1.82
CA ALA A 51 -6.76 -8.12 -0.41
C ALA A 51 -7.40 -6.76 -0.08
N GLY A 52 -6.85 -5.66 -0.60
CA GLY A 52 -7.39 -4.32 -0.44
C GLY A 52 -8.81 -4.18 -1.00
N VAL A 53 -9.04 -4.70 -2.22
CA VAL A 53 -10.39 -4.73 -2.81
C VAL A 53 -11.35 -5.56 -1.97
N GLY A 54 -10.92 -6.74 -1.51
CA GLY A 54 -11.71 -7.60 -0.64
C GLY A 54 -12.10 -6.90 0.68
N LEU A 55 -11.16 -6.19 1.31
CA LEU A 55 -11.43 -5.40 2.52
C LEU A 55 -12.42 -4.26 2.26
N VAL A 56 -12.25 -3.52 1.18
CA VAL A 56 -13.20 -2.45 0.82
C VAL A 56 -14.60 -3.03 0.60
N TRP A 57 -14.71 -4.19 -0.06
CA TRP A 57 -15.98 -4.87 -0.28
C TRP A 57 -16.63 -5.35 1.02
N LEU A 58 -15.86 -5.95 1.94
CA LEU A 58 -16.37 -6.37 3.25
C LEU A 58 -16.81 -5.20 4.14
N LEU A 59 -16.07 -4.09 4.13
CA LEU A 59 -16.35 -2.93 4.99
C LEU A 59 -17.48 -2.05 4.45
N ARG A 60 -17.66 -1.98 3.12
CA ARG A 60 -18.72 -1.16 2.49
C ARG A 60 -19.93 -1.95 2.01
N GLY A 61 -19.80 -3.28 1.89
CA GLY A 61 -20.86 -4.19 1.44
C GLY A 61 -21.60 -4.91 2.57
N ALA A 62 -21.25 -4.63 3.83
CA ALA A 62 -22.05 -4.94 5.01
C ALA A 62 -23.13 -3.87 5.25
#